data_AF-A0A5E4X5K4-F1
#
_entry.id   AF-A0A5E4X5K4-F1
#
_cell.length_a   1.000
_cell.length_b   1.000
_cell.length_c   1.000
_cell.angle_alpha   90.00
_cell.angle_beta   90.00
_cell.angle_gamma   90.00
#
_symmetry.space_group_name_H-M   'P 1'
#
loop_
_entity.id
_entity.type
_entity.pdbx_description
1 polymer ?
#
loop_
_entity_poly.entity_id
_entity_poly.type
_entity_poly.pdbx_seq_one_letter_code
_entity_poly.pdbx_strand_id
1 'polypeptide(L)'
;MISTAPLTGANFPVQRYPDSNLSERRMALLDDFNRRLEGGGSPDDVAFRGFLARFANLGPIDTLRNCFTCGDKADILIWAGQCHVSSYGAGRDFLVRDQMLGHAIDASRELLGALQSDARDHMLRRACIGPRFQIVLSFPELALNLPLGRPCFGDEPGALSYDEARALLLGHDEQTPSLLERFSSEMGHTHTPYSDIDVWAAWYDCIQRCMGGKPIREFSADPAELRTLGMALRALGSRISGCSYTSDLPLFKMLVDSLEAFDHAQDGMNVALGWIDIACYHEQAGDQRASSAYMHAGGRFYQIAEQLMAQGKSAEGNEYLVLAQDAYEKAAAHRENAAVNSGASRSTVAQVHAVPNEPVNGSETDSDTVNQRSSSHSPS
;
A
#
# COMPACT_ATOMS: atom_id res chain seq x y z
N MET A 1 17.35 -47.42 -34.44
CA MET A 1 16.68 -47.08 -33.17
C MET A 1 17.13 -45.68 -32.80
N ILE A 2 16.26 -44.68 -32.99
CA ILE A 2 16.54 -43.30 -32.63
C ILE A 2 16.27 -43.20 -31.13
N SER A 3 17.32 -43.06 -30.34
CA SER A 3 17.23 -42.81 -28.90
C SER A 3 16.78 -41.36 -28.72
N THR A 4 15.49 -41.17 -28.46
CA THR A 4 14.94 -39.90 -27.98
C THR A 4 15.26 -39.79 -26.50
N ALA A 5 16.37 -39.13 -26.16
CA ALA A 5 16.55 -38.61 -24.81
C ALA A 5 15.38 -37.66 -24.49
N PRO A 6 14.83 -37.66 -23.26
CA PRO A 6 13.82 -36.70 -22.89
C PRO A 6 14.43 -35.30 -22.97
N LEU A 7 13.79 -34.40 -23.72
CA LEU A 7 14.05 -32.96 -23.69
C LEU A 7 13.66 -32.48 -22.29
N THR A 8 14.58 -32.53 -21.32
CA THR A 8 14.37 -32.05 -19.95
C THR A 8 14.22 -30.54 -19.96
N GLY A 9 12.98 -30.06 -20.06
CA GLY A 9 12.62 -28.68 -19.69
C GLY A 9 12.79 -28.48 -18.18
N ALA A 10 12.99 -27.23 -17.75
CA ALA A 10 12.98 -26.90 -16.33
C ALA A 10 11.54 -26.97 -15.79
N ASN A 11 11.41 -27.45 -14.55
CA ASN A 11 10.12 -27.67 -13.90
C ASN A 11 9.36 -26.35 -13.79
N PHE A 12 8.16 -26.31 -14.35
CA PHE A 12 7.22 -25.21 -14.24
C PHE A 12 6.00 -25.71 -13.45
N PRO A 13 6.01 -25.53 -12.12
CA PRO A 13 5.11 -26.20 -11.19
C PRO A 13 3.73 -25.53 -11.14
N VAL A 14 3.10 -25.37 -12.30
CA VAL A 14 1.77 -24.81 -12.47
C VAL A 14 0.80 -25.94 -12.81
N GLN A 15 -0.28 -26.03 -12.05
CA GLN A 15 -1.37 -26.97 -12.28
C GLN A 15 -1.94 -26.77 -13.67
N ARG A 16 -2.28 -27.88 -14.33
CA ARG A 16 -2.89 -27.90 -15.68
C ARG A 16 -2.00 -27.34 -16.80
N TYR A 17 -0.76 -26.94 -16.50
CA TYR A 17 0.23 -26.68 -17.51
C TYR A 17 0.78 -27.99 -18.09
N PRO A 18 0.83 -28.18 -19.43
CA PRO A 18 1.25 -29.43 -20.04
C PRO A 18 2.64 -29.88 -19.60
N ASP A 19 2.74 -31.15 -19.19
CA ASP A 19 3.97 -31.83 -18.77
C ASP A 19 4.75 -31.13 -17.64
N SER A 20 4.17 -30.11 -16.99
CA SER A 20 4.80 -29.27 -15.95
C SER A 20 6.20 -28.78 -16.29
N ASN A 21 6.50 -28.53 -17.57
CA ASN A 21 7.83 -28.13 -18.02
C ASN A 21 7.76 -27.00 -19.05
N LEU A 22 8.55 -25.95 -18.85
CA LEU A 22 8.73 -24.95 -19.91
C LEU A 22 9.60 -25.53 -21.03
N SER A 23 9.15 -25.33 -22.27
CA SER A 23 9.92 -25.72 -23.45
C SER A 23 11.27 -24.98 -23.51
N GLU A 24 12.34 -25.62 -23.98
CA GLU A 24 13.68 -25.00 -24.16
C GLU A 24 13.64 -23.66 -24.88
N ARG A 25 12.79 -23.51 -25.90
CA ARG A 25 12.63 -22.26 -26.63
C ARG A 25 12.07 -21.11 -25.78
N ARG A 26 11.20 -21.40 -24.81
CA ARG A 26 10.69 -20.41 -23.84
C ARG A 26 11.77 -20.07 -22.82
N MET A 27 12.52 -21.06 -22.35
CA MET A 27 13.65 -20.83 -21.45
C MET A 27 14.69 -19.93 -22.10
N ALA A 28 15.09 -20.22 -23.34
CA ALA A 28 16.03 -19.37 -24.08
C ALA A 28 15.51 -17.94 -24.32
N LEU A 29 14.19 -17.77 -24.48
CA LEU A 29 13.58 -16.45 -24.61
C LEU A 29 13.58 -15.67 -23.28
N LEU A 30 13.31 -16.36 -22.17
CA LEU A 30 13.39 -15.82 -20.82
C LEU A 30 14.83 -15.40 -20.48
N ASP A 31 15.81 -16.26 -20.77
CA ASP A 31 17.23 -15.98 -20.55
C ASP A 31 17.74 -14.81 -21.40
N ASP A 32 17.31 -14.70 -22.66
CA ASP A 32 17.65 -13.54 -23.49
C ASP A 32 17.04 -12.25 -22.94
N PHE A 33 15.80 -12.30 -22.45
CA PHE A 33 15.13 -11.15 -21.87
C PHE A 33 15.79 -10.71 -20.55
N ASN A 34 16.10 -11.64 -19.66
CA ASN A 34 16.78 -11.37 -18.39
C ASN A 34 18.18 -10.78 -18.59
N ARG A 35 18.97 -11.32 -19.54
CA ARG A 35 20.27 -10.74 -19.87
C ARG A 35 20.18 -9.30 -20.37
N ARG A 36 19.09 -8.93 -21.06
CA ARG A 36 18.87 -7.54 -21.48
C ARG A 36 18.50 -6.64 -20.30
N LEU A 37 17.72 -7.14 -19.34
CA LEU A 37 17.40 -6.42 -18.10
C LEU A 37 18.65 -6.16 -17.26
N GLU A 38 19.61 -7.09 -17.23
CA GLU A 38 20.87 -6.97 -16.50
C GLU A 38 21.91 -6.09 -17.22
N GLY A 39 21.80 -5.93 -18.54
CA GLY A 39 22.80 -5.31 -19.43
C GLY A 39 23.01 -3.80 -19.31
N GLY A 40 22.60 -3.17 -18.21
CA GLY A 40 22.82 -1.74 -17.91
C GLY A 40 21.89 -0.75 -18.66
N GLY A 41 21.28 -1.17 -19.77
CA GLY A 41 20.20 -0.44 -20.43
C GLY A 41 18.85 -1.10 -20.15
N SER A 42 17.90 -0.34 -19.60
CA SER A 42 16.52 -0.84 -19.50
C SER A 42 16.01 -1.23 -20.88
N PRO A 43 15.36 -2.40 -21.06
CA PRO A 43 14.67 -2.73 -22.30
C PRO A 43 13.70 -1.61 -22.68
N ASP A 44 13.54 -1.38 -23.99
CA ASP A 44 12.54 -0.47 -24.50
C ASP A 44 11.15 -1.12 -24.55
N ASP A 45 10.11 -0.31 -24.77
CA ASP A 45 8.73 -0.78 -24.80
C ASP A 45 8.50 -1.84 -25.90
N VAL A 46 9.29 -1.80 -26.99
CA VAL A 46 9.26 -2.80 -28.07
C VAL A 46 9.77 -4.15 -27.58
N ALA A 47 10.85 -4.18 -26.80
CA ALA A 47 11.38 -5.39 -26.20
C ALA A 47 10.39 -6.02 -25.20
N PHE A 48 9.74 -5.21 -24.34
CA PHE A 48 8.71 -5.70 -23.42
C PHE A 48 7.51 -6.30 -24.16
N ARG A 49 6.96 -5.57 -25.14
CA ARG A 49 5.83 -6.07 -25.94
C ARG A 49 6.19 -7.32 -26.73
N GLY A 50 7.40 -7.35 -27.29
CA GLY A 50 7.94 -8.51 -28.01
C GLY A 50 8.11 -9.74 -27.12
N PHE A 51 8.59 -9.55 -25.88
CA PHE A 51 8.67 -10.62 -24.89
C PHE A 51 7.28 -11.16 -24.55
N LEU A 52 6.33 -10.31 -24.14
CA LEU A 52 4.98 -10.73 -23.76
C LEU A 52 4.29 -11.52 -24.87
N ALA A 53 4.35 -11.02 -26.11
CA ALA A 53 3.74 -11.68 -27.26
C ALA A 53 4.36 -13.06 -27.53
N ARG A 54 5.69 -13.17 -27.48
CA ARG A 54 6.43 -14.40 -27.83
C ARG A 54 6.46 -15.43 -26.71
N PHE A 55 6.43 -15.01 -25.46
CA PHE A 55 6.43 -15.91 -24.31
C PHE A 55 5.09 -16.68 -24.22
N ALA A 56 3.98 -15.96 -24.42
CA ALA A 56 2.66 -16.54 -24.55
C ALA A 56 2.54 -17.42 -25.81
N ASN A 57 3.02 -16.91 -26.96
CA ASN A 57 2.88 -17.57 -28.25
C ASN A 57 4.22 -17.67 -28.99
N LEU A 58 4.83 -18.86 -29.02
CA LEU A 58 6.13 -19.06 -29.68
C LEU A 58 6.07 -18.95 -31.23
N GLY A 59 4.89 -18.76 -31.82
CA GLY A 59 4.70 -18.53 -33.25
C GLY A 59 3.28 -18.86 -33.74
N PRO A 60 2.99 -18.67 -35.04
CA PRO A 60 1.64 -18.79 -35.60
C PRO A 60 1.02 -20.18 -35.40
N ILE A 61 1.84 -21.24 -35.42
CA ILE A 61 1.39 -22.62 -35.20
C ILE A 61 0.99 -22.85 -33.73
N ASP A 62 1.70 -22.24 -32.77
CA ASP A 62 1.36 -22.31 -31.35
C ASP A 62 0.09 -21.49 -31.07
N THR A 63 -0.06 -20.33 -31.70
CA THR A 63 -1.29 -19.52 -31.65
C THR A 63 -2.49 -20.28 -32.21
N LEU A 64 -2.37 -20.88 -33.40
CA LEU A 64 -3.43 -21.70 -33.99
C LEU A 64 -3.77 -22.89 -33.10
N ARG A 65 -2.76 -23.60 -32.57
CA ARG A 65 -2.99 -24.72 -31.64
C ARG A 65 -3.74 -24.26 -30.38
N ASN A 66 -3.36 -23.13 -29.80
CA ASN A 66 -4.05 -22.52 -28.66
C ASN A 66 -5.49 -22.10 -29.00
N CYS A 67 -5.77 -21.65 -30.23
CA CYS A 67 -7.14 -21.35 -30.66
C CYS A 67 -8.02 -22.61 -30.79
N PHE A 68 -7.44 -23.77 -31.08
CA PHE A 68 -8.16 -25.04 -31.22
C PHE A 68 -8.16 -25.89 -29.95
N THR A 69 -7.29 -25.60 -28.99
CA THR A 69 -7.29 -26.19 -27.65
C THR A 69 -7.74 -25.11 -26.66
N CYS A 70 -9.02 -25.12 -26.25
CA CYS A 70 -9.48 -24.37 -25.07
C CYS A 70 -8.72 -24.86 -23.84
N GLY A 71 -7.51 -24.35 -23.62
CA GLY A 71 -6.58 -24.91 -22.65
C GLY A 71 -5.91 -23.81 -21.84
N ASP A 72 -5.92 -24.02 -20.53
CA ASP A 72 -5.33 -23.17 -19.49
C ASP A 72 -3.86 -22.76 -19.77
N LYS A 73 -3.15 -23.49 -20.65
CA LYS A 73 -1.77 -23.21 -21.05
C LYS A 73 -1.55 -21.77 -21.54
N ALA A 74 -2.41 -21.28 -22.43
CA ALA A 74 -2.19 -19.97 -23.06
C ALA A 74 -2.31 -18.86 -22.00
N ASP A 75 -3.35 -18.94 -21.18
CA ASP A 75 -3.62 -17.99 -20.10
C ASP A 75 -2.52 -18.03 -19.03
N ILE A 76 -2.08 -19.23 -18.62
CA ILE A 76 -0.96 -19.41 -17.68
C ILE A 76 0.31 -18.72 -18.19
N LEU A 77 0.64 -18.84 -19.49
CA LEU A 77 1.83 -18.20 -20.05
C LEU A 77 1.68 -16.69 -20.18
N ILE A 78 0.48 -16.20 -20.47
CA ILE A 78 0.17 -14.76 -20.45
C ILE A 78 0.38 -14.22 -19.05
N TRP A 79 -0.19 -14.86 -18.03
CA TRP A 79 -0.05 -14.45 -16.64
C TRP A 79 1.42 -14.48 -16.21
N ALA A 80 2.15 -15.55 -16.52
CA ALA A 80 3.57 -15.69 -16.20
C ALA A 80 4.42 -14.59 -16.85
N GLY A 81 4.18 -14.28 -18.13
CA GLY A 81 4.87 -13.20 -18.82
C GLY A 81 4.57 -11.83 -18.19
N GLN A 82 3.31 -11.54 -17.90
CA GLN A 82 2.88 -10.29 -17.27
C GLN A 82 3.45 -10.13 -15.85
N CYS A 83 3.35 -11.18 -15.04
CA CYS A 83 3.93 -11.24 -13.70
C CYS A 83 5.43 -10.94 -13.75
N HIS A 84 6.16 -11.65 -14.60
CA HIS A 84 7.60 -11.48 -14.71
C HIS A 84 7.97 -10.05 -15.13
N VAL A 85 7.32 -9.48 -16.16
CA VAL A 85 7.56 -8.08 -16.57
C VAL A 85 7.24 -7.10 -15.43
N SER A 86 6.12 -7.29 -14.73
CA SER A 86 5.72 -6.42 -13.61
C SER A 86 6.61 -6.54 -12.37
N SER A 87 7.44 -7.58 -12.26
CA SER A 87 8.41 -7.71 -11.16
C SER A 87 9.56 -6.69 -11.23
N TYR A 88 9.74 -6.04 -12.39
CA TYR A 88 10.79 -5.04 -12.61
C TYR A 88 10.23 -3.62 -12.67
N GLY A 89 10.96 -2.64 -12.14
CA GLY A 89 10.53 -1.23 -12.12
C GLY A 89 10.23 -0.68 -13.53
N ALA A 90 11.15 -0.88 -14.49
CA ALA A 90 10.94 -0.44 -15.87
C ALA A 90 9.80 -1.19 -16.58
N GLY A 91 9.60 -2.47 -16.25
CA GLY A 91 8.49 -3.26 -16.79
C GLY A 91 7.14 -2.75 -16.28
N ARG A 92 7.05 -2.35 -15.00
CA ARG A 92 5.85 -1.66 -14.48
C ARG A 92 5.60 -0.34 -15.18
N ASP A 93 6.62 0.47 -15.41
CA ASP A 93 6.46 1.73 -16.13
C ASP A 93 5.93 1.52 -17.55
N PHE A 94 6.42 0.49 -18.24
CA PHE A 94 5.90 0.05 -19.52
C PHE A 94 4.41 -0.36 -19.40
N LEU A 95 4.06 -1.20 -18.43
CA LEU A 95 2.68 -1.66 -18.23
C LEU A 95 1.72 -0.52 -17.87
N VAL A 96 2.17 0.52 -17.15
CA VAL A 96 1.38 1.74 -16.91
C VAL A 96 1.14 2.48 -18.22
N ARG A 97 2.18 2.72 -19.02
CA ARG A 97 2.07 3.39 -20.32
C ARG A 97 1.15 2.66 -21.28
N ASP A 98 1.19 1.32 -21.28
CA ASP A 98 0.37 0.47 -22.15
C ASP A 98 -1.02 0.15 -21.56
N GLN A 99 -1.38 0.72 -20.39
CA GLN A 99 -2.65 0.48 -19.69
C GLN A 99 -2.90 -1.01 -19.34
N MET A 100 -1.81 -1.76 -19.14
CA MET A 100 -1.82 -3.19 -18.83
C MET A 100 -1.49 -3.50 -17.37
N LEU A 101 -1.14 -2.51 -16.54
CA LEU A 101 -0.72 -2.77 -15.16
C LEU A 101 -1.82 -3.48 -14.34
N GLY A 102 -3.08 -3.06 -14.44
CA GLY A 102 -4.20 -3.73 -13.77
C GLY A 102 -4.31 -5.21 -14.15
N HIS A 103 -4.20 -5.52 -15.45
CA HIS A 103 -4.20 -6.91 -15.94
C HIS A 103 -3.03 -7.73 -15.37
N ALA A 104 -1.83 -7.13 -15.25
CA ALA A 104 -0.68 -7.80 -14.65
C ALA A 104 -0.85 -8.02 -13.14
N ILE A 105 -1.52 -7.10 -12.44
CA ILE A 105 -1.89 -7.25 -11.03
C ILE A 105 -2.89 -8.41 -10.85
N ASP A 106 -3.91 -8.51 -11.69
CA ASP A 106 -4.88 -9.61 -11.62
C ASP A 106 -4.22 -10.96 -11.98
N ALA A 107 -3.36 -10.97 -13.00
CA ALA A 107 -2.57 -12.13 -13.40
C ALA A 107 -1.72 -12.71 -12.27
N SER A 108 -1.26 -11.88 -11.32
CA SER A 108 -0.49 -12.35 -10.17
C SER A 108 -1.28 -13.32 -9.29
N ARG A 109 -2.57 -13.04 -9.06
CA ARG A 109 -3.46 -13.92 -8.28
C ARG A 109 -3.79 -15.19 -9.06
N GLU A 110 -4.11 -15.06 -10.35
CA GLU A 110 -4.43 -16.21 -11.19
C GLU A 110 -3.24 -17.20 -11.25
N LEU A 111 -2.02 -16.69 -11.46
CA LEU A 111 -0.83 -17.53 -11.48
C LEU A 111 -0.48 -18.10 -10.11
N LEU A 112 -0.62 -17.32 -9.04
CA LEU A 112 -0.43 -17.78 -7.66
C LEU A 112 -1.41 -18.92 -7.30
N GLY A 113 -2.68 -18.80 -7.71
CA GLY A 113 -3.72 -19.81 -7.52
C GLY A 113 -3.50 -21.07 -8.35
N ALA A 114 -2.81 -20.95 -9.48
CA ALA A 114 -2.48 -22.07 -10.35
C ALA A 114 -1.22 -22.85 -9.90
N LEU A 115 -0.44 -22.38 -8.91
CA LEU A 115 0.75 -23.11 -8.44
C LEU A 115 0.40 -24.46 -7.81
N GLN A 116 1.29 -25.45 -7.98
CA GLN A 116 1.27 -26.66 -7.16
C GLN A 116 1.58 -26.33 -5.70
N SER A 117 0.95 -27.04 -4.75
CA SER A 117 1.04 -26.71 -3.31
C SER A 117 2.48 -26.63 -2.79
N ASP A 118 3.32 -27.62 -3.14
CA ASP A 118 4.70 -27.69 -2.66
C ASP A 118 5.56 -26.53 -3.20
N ALA A 119 5.35 -26.17 -4.47
CA ALA A 119 6.05 -25.04 -5.08
C ALA A 119 5.56 -23.72 -4.50
N ARG A 120 4.26 -23.56 -4.26
CA ARG A 120 3.67 -22.37 -3.62
C ARG A 120 4.26 -22.14 -2.22
N ASP A 121 4.27 -23.16 -1.38
CA ASP A 121 4.86 -23.10 -0.03
C ASP A 121 6.37 -22.77 -0.10
N HIS A 122 7.11 -23.44 -0.99
CA HIS A 122 8.54 -23.17 -1.18
C HIS A 122 8.82 -21.73 -1.63
N MET A 123 8.04 -21.23 -2.59
CA MET A 123 8.16 -19.88 -3.13
C MET A 123 7.83 -18.81 -2.07
N LEU A 124 6.79 -19.03 -1.27
CA LEU A 124 6.38 -18.10 -0.20
C LEU A 124 7.44 -17.96 0.88
N ARG A 125 8.08 -19.06 1.31
CA ARG A 125 9.17 -19.01 2.30
C ARG A 125 10.39 -18.24 1.79
N ARG A 126 10.60 -18.23 0.48
CA ARG A 126 11.74 -17.57 -0.17
C ARG A 126 11.41 -16.20 -0.74
N ALA A 127 10.25 -15.64 -0.38
CA ALA A 127 9.84 -14.32 -0.83
C ALA A 127 10.89 -13.26 -0.49
N CYS A 128 11.08 -12.32 -1.41
CA CYS A 128 12.01 -11.22 -1.27
C CYS A 128 11.34 -9.87 -1.54
N ILE A 129 12.02 -8.80 -1.10
CA ILE A 129 11.66 -7.43 -1.45
C ILE A 129 12.37 -7.11 -2.76
N GLY A 130 11.59 -7.01 -3.82
CA GLY A 130 12.06 -6.71 -5.16
C GLY A 130 12.12 -5.21 -5.46
N PRO A 131 12.38 -4.85 -6.73
CA PRO A 131 12.35 -3.47 -7.18
C PRO A 131 11.07 -2.75 -6.78
N ARG A 132 11.20 -1.49 -6.36
CA ARG A 132 10.10 -0.65 -5.84
C ARG A 132 9.38 -1.25 -4.63
N PHE A 133 10.10 -2.00 -3.79
CA PHE A 133 9.54 -2.61 -2.58
C PHE A 133 8.47 -3.67 -2.85
N GLN A 134 8.38 -4.24 -4.04
CA GLN A 134 7.40 -5.30 -4.31
C GLN A 134 7.70 -6.57 -3.49
N ILE A 135 6.67 -7.26 -3.01
CA ILE A 135 6.85 -8.64 -2.54
C ILE A 135 6.95 -9.54 -3.77
N VAL A 136 8.09 -10.21 -3.97
CA VAL A 136 8.35 -11.02 -5.17
C VAL A 136 8.63 -12.46 -4.78
N LEU A 137 7.97 -13.38 -5.47
CA LEU A 137 8.25 -14.81 -5.43
C LEU A 137 9.04 -15.20 -6.68
N SER A 138 10.12 -15.96 -6.52
CA SER A 138 10.90 -16.48 -7.65
C SER A 138 10.57 -17.96 -7.86
N PHE A 139 10.36 -18.35 -9.12
CA PHE A 139 10.11 -19.74 -9.44
C PHE A 139 11.37 -20.59 -9.21
N PRO A 140 11.25 -21.80 -8.64
CA PRO A 140 12.38 -22.71 -8.53
C PRO A 140 12.93 -23.05 -9.92
N GLU A 141 14.26 -23.06 -10.08
CA GLU A 141 14.97 -23.47 -11.30
C GLU A 141 14.67 -22.63 -12.56
N LEU A 142 13.83 -21.60 -12.45
CA LEU A 142 13.43 -20.72 -13.52
C LEU A 142 13.76 -19.29 -13.13
N ALA A 143 14.38 -18.55 -14.04
CA ALA A 143 14.60 -17.11 -13.89
C ALA A 143 13.30 -16.32 -14.15
N LEU A 144 12.19 -16.77 -13.55
CA LEU A 144 10.85 -16.22 -13.65
C LEU A 144 10.42 -15.71 -12.28
N ASN A 145 9.68 -14.59 -12.27
CA ASN A 145 9.27 -13.92 -11.04
C ASN A 145 7.76 -13.68 -11.03
N LEU A 146 7.17 -13.71 -9.84
CA LEU A 146 5.78 -13.45 -9.55
C LEU A 146 5.69 -12.39 -8.45
N PRO A 147 5.43 -11.11 -8.78
CA PRO A 147 5.15 -10.09 -7.78
C PRO A 147 3.76 -10.32 -7.21
N LEU A 148 3.60 -10.16 -5.89
CA LEU A 148 2.31 -10.25 -5.23
C LEU A 148 1.62 -8.89 -5.25
N GLY A 149 0.53 -8.79 -6.02
CA GLY A 149 -0.35 -7.63 -6.03
C GLY A 149 -1.45 -7.73 -4.97
N ARG A 150 -2.23 -6.65 -4.85
CA ARG A 150 -3.38 -6.56 -3.95
C ARG A 150 -4.35 -7.76 -4.04
N PRO A 151 -4.74 -8.26 -5.24
CA PRO A 151 -5.67 -9.40 -5.33
C PRO A 151 -5.13 -10.71 -4.73
N CYS A 152 -3.81 -10.86 -4.56
CA CYS A 152 -3.22 -12.01 -3.89
C CYS A 152 -3.54 -12.09 -2.39
N PHE A 153 -4.03 -11.00 -1.78
CA PHE A 153 -4.33 -10.92 -0.35
C PHE A 153 -5.84 -10.77 -0.06
N GLY A 154 -6.67 -10.85 -1.10
CA GLY A 154 -8.13 -10.79 -0.98
C GLY A 154 -8.77 -12.11 -0.54
N ASP A 155 -10.09 -12.20 -0.71
CA ASP A 155 -10.88 -13.38 -0.36
C ASP A 155 -11.24 -14.26 -1.57
N GLU A 156 -10.80 -13.87 -2.77
CA GLU A 156 -11.07 -14.65 -3.98
C GLU A 156 -10.24 -15.94 -4.07
N PRO A 157 -10.72 -16.97 -4.78
CA PRO A 157 -9.97 -18.20 -4.99
C PRO A 157 -8.56 -17.93 -5.54
N GLY A 158 -7.57 -18.66 -5.00
CA GLY A 158 -6.17 -18.50 -5.39
C GLY A 158 -5.39 -17.46 -4.59
N ALA A 159 -6.07 -16.54 -3.89
CA ALA A 159 -5.43 -15.64 -2.93
C ALA A 159 -4.80 -16.41 -1.75
N LEU A 160 -3.92 -15.76 -1.00
CA LEU A 160 -3.30 -16.32 0.19
C LEU A 160 -4.32 -16.50 1.31
N SER A 161 -4.25 -17.62 2.00
CA SER A 161 -4.94 -17.81 3.28
C SER A 161 -4.30 -16.96 4.39
N TYR A 162 -4.98 -16.86 5.54
CA TYR A 162 -4.42 -16.26 6.75
C TYR A 162 -3.09 -16.92 7.14
N ASP A 163 -3.01 -18.25 7.15
CA ASP A 163 -1.81 -18.99 7.55
C ASP A 163 -0.65 -18.76 6.57
N GLU A 164 -0.94 -18.72 5.26
CA GLU A 164 0.07 -18.42 4.24
C GLU A 164 0.60 -16.99 4.34
N ALA A 165 -0.29 -15.99 4.53
CA ALA A 165 0.12 -14.61 4.71
C ALA A 165 0.94 -14.42 6.00
N ARG A 166 0.59 -15.16 7.06
CA ARG A 166 1.34 -15.17 8.31
C ARG A 166 2.72 -15.79 8.13
N ALA A 167 2.82 -16.94 7.48
CA ALA A 167 4.09 -17.58 7.16
C ALA A 167 4.96 -16.73 6.22
N LEU A 168 4.35 -16.00 5.28
CA LEU A 168 5.04 -15.07 4.39
C LEU A 168 5.66 -13.89 5.15
N LEU A 169 4.91 -13.24 6.04
CA LEU A 169 5.36 -12.02 6.72
C LEU A 169 6.25 -12.29 7.93
N LEU A 170 5.90 -13.29 8.73
CA LEU A 170 6.53 -13.62 10.01
C LEU A 170 7.35 -14.91 9.95
N GLY A 171 7.47 -15.55 8.78
CA GLY A 171 8.36 -16.68 8.62
C GLY A 171 9.80 -16.25 8.83
N HIS A 172 10.52 -17.02 9.64
CA HIS A 172 11.95 -16.87 9.86
C HIS A 172 12.62 -18.15 9.34
N ASP A 173 13.64 -18.00 8.50
CA ASP A 173 14.65 -19.04 8.39
C ASP A 173 15.74 -18.69 9.42
N GLU A 174 16.41 -19.67 10.03
CA GLU A 174 17.31 -19.49 11.19
C GLU A 174 18.43 -18.42 11.03
N GLN A 175 18.63 -17.91 9.81
CA GLN A 175 19.67 -16.93 9.47
C GLN A 175 19.15 -15.63 8.83
N THR A 176 17.85 -15.51 8.56
CA THR A 176 17.28 -14.35 7.87
C THR A 176 16.16 -13.71 8.68
N PRO A 177 16.18 -12.37 8.85
CA PRO A 177 15.05 -11.65 9.41
C PRO A 177 13.78 -11.91 8.57
N SER A 178 12.64 -11.86 9.24
CA SER A 178 11.34 -12.01 8.60
C SER A 178 11.15 -10.99 7.48
N LEU A 179 10.21 -11.26 6.57
CA LEU A 179 9.92 -10.33 5.47
C LEU A 179 9.45 -8.96 6.00
N LEU A 180 8.66 -8.96 7.08
CA LEU A 180 8.19 -7.73 7.72
C LEU A 180 9.34 -6.91 8.34
N GLU A 181 10.29 -7.58 9.01
CA GLU A 181 11.49 -6.93 9.57
C GLU A 181 12.34 -6.29 8.48
N ARG A 182 12.63 -7.05 7.41
CA ARG A 182 13.36 -6.54 6.24
C ARG A 182 12.67 -5.32 5.65
N PHE A 183 11.35 -5.38 5.46
CA PHE A 183 10.58 -4.26 4.93
C PHE A 183 10.66 -3.02 5.80
N SER A 184 10.43 -3.17 7.11
CA SER A 184 10.49 -2.05 8.06
C SER A 184 11.87 -1.38 8.08
N SER A 185 12.94 -2.19 7.98
CA SER A 185 14.32 -1.72 7.96
C SER A 185 14.63 -0.99 6.64
N GLU A 186 14.38 -1.60 5.49
CA GLU A 186 14.70 -1.00 4.18
C GLU A 186 13.94 0.32 3.95
N MET A 187 12.69 0.40 4.38
CA MET A 187 11.85 1.59 4.27
C MET A 187 12.36 2.78 5.10
N GLY A 188 13.04 2.52 6.23
CA GLY A 188 13.66 3.55 7.06
C GLY A 188 14.90 4.19 6.44
N HIS A 189 15.55 3.52 5.48
CA HIS A 189 16.84 3.94 4.92
C HIS A 189 16.78 4.50 3.50
N THR A 190 15.67 4.32 2.78
CA THR A 190 15.57 4.67 1.36
C THR A 190 14.67 5.88 1.14
N HIS A 191 15.11 6.85 0.34
CA HIS A 191 14.22 7.82 -0.27
C HIS A 191 13.86 7.28 -1.65
N THR A 192 12.84 6.43 -1.76
CA THR A 192 12.34 6.03 -3.09
C THR A 192 11.65 7.22 -3.75
N PRO A 193 12.19 7.72 -4.88
CA PRO A 193 11.61 8.89 -5.54
C PRO A 193 10.31 8.57 -6.28
N TYR A 194 9.96 7.29 -6.42
CA TYR A 194 8.77 6.84 -7.13
C TYR A 194 7.86 6.07 -6.18
N SER A 195 6.62 6.57 -6.03
CA SER A 195 5.58 5.94 -5.23
C SER A 195 4.67 5.14 -6.14
N ASP A 196 4.62 3.83 -5.91
CA ASP A 196 3.74 2.91 -6.60
C ASP A 196 2.61 2.53 -5.65
N ILE A 197 1.46 3.19 -5.77
CA ILE A 197 0.36 3.07 -4.82
C ILE A 197 -0.15 1.62 -4.72
N ASP A 198 -0.08 0.86 -5.81
CA ASP A 198 -0.47 -0.55 -5.85
C ASP A 198 0.47 -1.42 -4.99
N VAL A 199 1.75 -1.06 -4.89
CA VAL A 199 2.71 -1.75 -4.02
C VAL A 199 2.40 -1.48 -2.56
N TRP A 200 2.11 -0.23 -2.20
CA TRP A 200 1.71 0.11 -0.83
C TRP A 200 0.38 -0.53 -0.44
N ALA A 201 -0.56 -0.61 -1.38
CA ALA A 201 -1.82 -1.32 -1.19
C ALA A 201 -1.60 -2.82 -0.98
N ALA A 202 -0.72 -3.45 -1.77
CA ALA A 202 -0.38 -4.86 -1.61
C ALA A 202 0.26 -5.15 -0.23
N TRP A 203 1.18 -4.30 0.24
CA TRP A 203 1.74 -4.44 1.59
C TRP A 203 0.69 -4.29 2.69
N TYR A 204 -0.16 -3.28 2.59
CA TYR A 204 -1.21 -3.09 3.60
C TYR A 204 -2.17 -4.28 3.64
N ASP A 205 -2.64 -4.74 2.48
CA ASP A 205 -3.56 -5.89 2.41
C ASP A 205 -2.86 -7.19 2.86
N CYS A 206 -1.56 -7.35 2.61
CA CYS A 206 -0.76 -8.45 3.16
C CYS A 206 -0.73 -8.43 4.69
N ILE A 207 -0.48 -7.26 5.30
CA ILE A 207 -0.51 -7.08 6.77
C ILE A 207 -1.91 -7.39 7.32
N GLN A 208 -2.96 -6.85 6.70
CA GLN A 208 -4.34 -7.12 7.13
C GLN A 208 -4.68 -8.62 7.02
N ARG A 209 -4.24 -9.28 5.95
CA ARG A 209 -4.45 -10.72 5.76
C ARG A 209 -3.72 -11.55 6.81
N CYS A 210 -2.50 -11.16 7.17
CA CYS A 210 -1.71 -11.76 8.26
C CYS A 210 -2.32 -11.51 9.65
N MET A 211 -2.99 -10.38 9.86
CA MET A 211 -3.76 -10.11 11.08
C MET A 211 -5.05 -10.95 11.16
N GLY A 212 -5.63 -11.32 10.01
CA GLY A 212 -6.83 -12.15 9.94
C GLY A 212 -8.06 -11.52 10.60
N GLY A 213 -8.15 -10.19 10.59
CA GLY A 213 -9.22 -9.43 11.23
C GLY A 213 -9.15 -9.37 12.76
N LYS A 214 -8.06 -9.84 13.38
CA LYS A 214 -7.85 -9.76 14.83
C LYS A 214 -7.32 -8.38 15.25
N PRO A 215 -7.51 -7.98 16.52
CA PRO A 215 -6.91 -6.77 17.08
C PRO A 215 -5.37 -6.81 17.05
N ILE A 216 -4.71 -5.64 17.04
CA ILE A 216 -3.25 -5.53 16.93
C ILE A 216 -2.52 -6.28 18.06
N ARG A 217 -3.05 -6.23 19.30
CA ARG A 217 -2.48 -6.96 20.44
C ARG A 217 -2.38 -8.48 20.26
N GLU A 218 -3.15 -9.05 19.33
CA GLU A 218 -3.18 -10.50 19.03
C GLU A 218 -2.30 -10.86 17.83
N PHE A 219 -1.61 -9.87 17.23
CA PHE A 219 -0.70 -10.08 16.11
C PHE A 219 0.47 -10.99 16.49
N SER A 220 1.10 -10.71 17.64
CA SER A 220 2.18 -11.49 18.23
C SER A 220 2.25 -11.31 19.74
N ALA A 221 2.76 -12.32 20.42
CA ALA A 221 3.13 -12.23 21.84
C ALA A 221 4.52 -11.61 22.03
N ASP A 222 5.34 -11.51 20.98
CA ASP A 222 6.66 -10.89 21.02
C ASP A 222 6.54 -9.36 20.84
N PRO A 223 6.96 -8.55 21.83
CA PRO A 223 7.02 -7.10 21.71
C PRO A 223 7.88 -6.62 20.54
N ALA A 224 8.93 -7.37 20.15
CA ALA A 224 9.77 -7.01 19.02
C ALA A 224 9.01 -7.09 17.69
N GLU A 225 8.22 -8.15 17.47
CA GLU A 225 7.37 -8.28 16.28
C GLU A 225 6.29 -7.19 16.22
N LEU A 226 5.69 -6.85 17.37
CA LEU A 226 4.73 -5.73 17.47
C LEU A 226 5.39 -4.38 17.13
N ARG A 227 6.61 -4.14 17.62
CA ARG A 227 7.40 -2.96 17.27
C ARG A 227 7.65 -2.91 15.76
N THR A 228 8.06 -4.03 15.16
CA THR A 228 8.29 -4.14 13.71
C THR A 228 7.02 -3.86 12.91
N LEU A 229 5.86 -4.40 13.33
CA LEU A 229 4.57 -4.08 12.73
C LEU A 229 4.28 -2.59 12.79
N GLY A 230 4.47 -1.96 13.95
CA GLY A 230 4.32 -0.51 14.12
C GLY A 230 5.19 0.27 13.15
N MET A 231 6.47 -0.09 13.03
CA MET A 231 7.42 0.55 12.10
C MET A 231 6.97 0.40 10.64
N ALA A 232 6.53 -0.80 10.23
CA ALA A 232 6.05 -1.05 8.88
C ALA A 232 4.80 -0.23 8.54
N LEU A 233 3.79 -0.22 9.42
CA LEU A 233 2.55 0.55 9.24
C LEU A 233 2.80 2.06 9.20
N ARG A 234 3.66 2.55 10.10
CA ARG A 234 4.07 3.96 10.12
C ARG A 234 4.79 4.36 8.84
N ALA A 235 5.72 3.52 8.37
CA ALA A 235 6.43 3.75 7.12
C ALA A 235 5.50 3.77 5.89
N LEU A 236 4.52 2.85 5.82
CA LEU A 236 3.46 2.88 4.81
C LEU A 236 2.67 4.19 4.87
N GLY A 237 2.23 4.59 6.08
CA GLY A 237 1.50 5.84 6.29
C GLY A 237 2.27 7.07 5.79
N SER A 238 3.57 7.14 6.08
CA SER A 238 4.45 8.21 5.60
C SER A 238 4.53 8.27 4.07
N ARG A 239 4.65 7.13 3.38
CA ARG A 239 4.68 7.08 1.90
C ARG A 239 3.35 7.50 1.29
N ILE A 240 2.25 7.02 1.84
CA ILE A 240 0.91 7.32 1.34
C ILE A 240 0.60 8.80 1.53
N SER A 241 0.94 9.39 2.68
CA SER A 241 0.73 10.83 2.92
C SER A 241 1.43 11.74 1.90
N GLY A 242 2.53 11.28 1.28
CA GLY A 242 3.23 12.02 0.22
C GLY A 242 2.62 11.89 -1.17
N CYS A 243 1.59 11.05 -1.35
CA CYS A 243 0.96 10.81 -2.64
C CYS A 243 -0.26 11.72 -2.85
N SER A 244 -0.43 12.24 -4.07
CA SER A 244 -1.52 13.16 -4.43
C SER A 244 -2.86 12.47 -4.78
N TYR A 245 -2.87 11.14 -4.93
CA TYR A 245 -4.03 10.34 -5.36
C TYR A 245 -4.35 9.20 -4.38
N THR A 246 -4.62 9.54 -3.11
CA THR A 246 -4.67 8.57 -1.98
C THR A 246 -6.06 8.06 -1.63
N SER A 247 -7.05 8.13 -2.52
CA SER A 247 -8.46 7.92 -2.15
C SER A 247 -8.78 6.54 -1.55
N ASP A 248 -7.98 5.51 -1.83
CA ASP A 248 -8.39 4.13 -1.57
C ASP A 248 -7.67 3.47 -0.38
N LEU A 249 -6.60 4.08 0.16
CA LEU A 249 -5.85 3.53 1.29
C LEU A 249 -6.21 4.22 2.62
N PRO A 250 -6.50 3.47 3.69
CA PRO A 250 -7.02 4.03 4.93
C PRO A 250 -5.89 4.60 5.81
N LEU A 251 -5.27 5.71 5.39
CA LEU A 251 -4.11 6.34 6.05
C LEU A 251 -4.30 6.51 7.55
N PHE A 252 -5.43 7.08 7.99
CA PHE A 252 -5.71 7.27 9.41
C PHE A 252 -5.72 5.95 10.19
N LYS A 253 -6.30 4.89 9.62
CA LYS A 253 -6.30 3.56 10.22
C LYS A 253 -4.88 3.02 10.35
N MET A 254 -4.03 3.18 9.33
CA MET A 254 -2.62 2.74 9.42
C MET A 254 -1.86 3.46 10.52
N LEU A 255 -2.08 4.77 10.70
CA LEU A 255 -1.44 5.54 11.77
C LEU A 255 -1.91 5.07 13.15
N VAL A 256 -3.22 4.85 13.33
CA VAL A 256 -3.78 4.33 14.59
C VAL A 256 -3.29 2.91 14.89
N ASP A 257 -3.33 2.02 13.90
CA ASP A 257 -2.86 0.64 14.04
C ASP A 257 -1.35 0.61 14.38
N SER A 258 -0.55 1.53 13.81
CA SER A 258 0.87 1.65 14.14
C SER A 258 1.10 2.10 15.58
N LEU A 259 0.30 3.07 16.06
CA LEU A 259 0.34 3.57 17.42
C LEU A 259 -0.02 2.47 18.43
N GLU A 260 -1.08 1.70 18.15
CA GLU A 260 -1.50 0.56 18.99
C GLU A 260 -0.41 -0.51 19.04
N ALA A 261 0.27 -0.79 17.92
CA ALA A 261 1.38 -1.73 17.87
C ALA A 261 2.56 -1.28 18.73
N PHE A 262 2.93 0.01 18.69
CA PHE A 262 3.97 0.57 19.55
C PHE A 262 3.60 0.56 21.03
N ASP A 263 2.34 0.83 21.37
CA ASP A 263 1.87 0.82 22.77
C ASP A 263 1.95 -0.60 23.34
N HIS A 264 1.52 -1.62 22.59
CA HIS A 264 1.68 -3.03 22.97
C HIS A 264 3.13 -3.50 23.00
N ALA A 265 4.00 -2.94 22.16
CA ALA A 265 5.44 -3.15 22.22
C ALA A 265 6.14 -2.40 23.37
N GLN A 266 5.41 -1.59 24.15
CA GLN A 266 5.93 -0.73 25.21
C GLN A 266 7.00 0.26 24.71
N ASP A 267 6.89 0.70 23.47
CA ASP A 267 7.82 1.60 22.80
C ASP A 267 7.35 3.06 22.93
N GLY A 268 7.51 3.62 24.13
CA GLY A 268 6.98 4.95 24.46
C GLY A 268 7.40 6.06 23.50
N MET A 269 8.64 6.00 22.98
CA MET A 269 9.14 6.97 22.00
C MET A 269 8.33 6.91 20.70
N ASN A 270 8.11 5.71 20.16
CA ASN A 270 7.34 5.57 18.92
C ASN A 270 5.84 5.79 19.14
N VAL A 271 5.31 5.56 20.34
CA VAL A 271 3.94 5.99 20.70
C VAL A 271 3.83 7.52 20.63
N ALA A 272 4.77 8.26 21.23
CA ALA A 272 4.76 9.72 21.18
C ALA A 272 4.86 10.24 19.74
N LEU A 273 5.75 9.66 18.95
CA LEU A 273 5.91 10.01 17.54
C LEU A 273 4.69 9.63 16.68
N GLY A 274 4.03 8.50 16.94
CA GLY A 274 2.79 8.14 16.26
C GLY A 274 1.67 9.15 16.51
N TRP A 275 1.58 9.71 17.72
CA TRP A 275 0.66 10.82 18.00
C TRP A 275 1.00 12.10 17.22
N ILE A 276 2.29 12.39 17.00
CA ILE A 276 2.70 13.49 16.11
C ILE A 276 2.23 13.24 14.68
N ASP A 277 2.38 12.03 14.15
CA ASP A 277 1.93 11.71 12.78
C ASP A 277 0.41 11.83 12.63
N ILE A 278 -0.37 11.38 13.64
CA ILE A 278 -1.82 11.57 13.69
C ILE A 278 -2.19 13.07 13.77
N ALA A 279 -1.42 13.86 14.53
CA ALA A 279 -1.63 15.30 14.62
C ALA A 279 -1.41 15.98 13.27
N CYS A 280 -0.32 15.66 12.57
CA CYS A 280 -0.02 16.14 11.23
C CYS A 280 -1.12 15.76 10.22
N TYR A 281 -1.64 14.53 10.29
CA TYR A 281 -2.78 14.11 9.45
C TYR A 281 -4.01 14.99 9.68
N HIS A 282 -4.38 15.23 10.94
CA HIS A 282 -5.52 16.10 11.26
C HIS A 282 -5.27 17.56 10.89
N GLU A 283 -4.05 18.06 11.06
CA GLU A 283 -3.66 19.42 10.64
C GLU A 283 -3.84 19.61 9.14
N GLN A 284 -3.37 18.68 8.32
CA GLN A 284 -3.54 18.71 6.87
C GLN A 284 -5.02 18.67 6.45
N ALA A 285 -5.85 17.98 7.24
CA ALA A 285 -7.30 17.93 7.04
C ALA A 285 -8.05 19.17 7.58
N GLY A 286 -7.35 20.11 8.24
CA GLY A 286 -7.97 21.26 8.91
C GLY A 286 -8.82 20.90 10.13
N ASP A 287 -8.56 19.75 10.74
CA ASP A 287 -9.34 19.18 11.84
C ASP A 287 -8.80 19.62 13.22
N GLN A 288 -9.70 20.05 14.10
CA GLN A 288 -9.37 20.47 15.47
C GLN A 288 -8.76 19.36 16.32
N ARG A 289 -8.96 18.08 15.94
CA ARG A 289 -8.35 16.92 16.59
C ARG A 289 -6.82 16.94 16.57
N ALA A 290 -6.19 17.73 15.68
CA ALA A 290 -4.74 17.93 15.67
C ALA A 290 -4.19 18.40 17.03
N SER A 291 -4.86 19.36 17.68
CA SER A 291 -4.42 19.87 19.00
C SER A 291 -4.45 18.77 20.07
N SER A 292 -5.48 17.91 20.07
CA SER A 292 -5.57 16.81 21.04
C SER A 292 -4.47 15.78 20.82
N ALA A 293 -4.17 15.44 19.57
CA ALA A 293 -3.10 14.51 19.24
C ALA A 293 -1.72 15.05 19.65
N TYR A 294 -1.43 16.34 19.40
CA TYR A 294 -0.21 16.98 19.89
C TYR A 294 -0.10 16.98 21.43
N MET A 295 -1.21 17.18 22.15
CA MET A 295 -1.22 17.05 23.63
C MET A 295 -0.86 15.63 24.09
N HIS A 296 -1.39 14.60 23.41
CA HIS A 296 -1.04 13.21 23.74
C HIS A 296 0.44 12.92 23.49
N ALA A 297 1.00 13.41 22.38
CA ALA A 297 2.44 13.30 22.10
C ALA A 297 3.28 13.97 23.20
N GLY A 298 2.95 15.23 23.55
CA GLY A 298 3.65 15.97 24.61
C GLY A 298 3.59 15.26 25.97
N GLY A 299 2.42 14.71 26.33
CA GLY A 299 2.24 13.94 27.55
C GLY A 299 3.12 12.69 27.61
N ARG A 300 3.24 11.97 26.49
CA ARG A 300 4.09 10.77 26.40
C ARG A 300 5.58 11.12 26.48
N PHE A 301 6.04 12.15 25.76
CA PHE A 301 7.44 12.60 25.87
C PHE A 301 7.80 13.04 27.30
N TYR A 302 6.88 13.76 27.98
CA TYR A 302 7.07 14.15 29.37
C TYR A 302 7.22 12.94 30.31
N GLN A 303 6.35 11.92 30.17
CA GLN A 303 6.43 10.69 30.96
C GLN A 303 7.78 9.97 30.77
N ILE A 304 8.30 9.92 29.54
CA ILE A 304 9.61 9.33 29.25
C ILE A 304 10.73 10.14 29.93
N ALA A 305 10.65 11.48 29.86
CA ALA A 305 11.61 12.35 30.53
C ALA A 305 11.65 12.12 32.04
N GLU A 306 10.50 12.06 32.71
CA GLU A 306 10.40 11.78 34.15
C GLU A 306 11.05 10.45 34.53
N GLN A 307 10.80 9.40 33.74
CA GLN A 307 11.39 8.07 33.97
C GLN A 307 12.92 8.09 33.83
N LEU A 308 13.45 8.76 32.80
CA LEU A 308 14.90 8.89 32.59
C LEU A 308 15.56 9.72 33.70
N MET A 309 14.93 10.81 34.13
CA MET A 309 15.42 11.63 35.24
C MET A 309 15.43 10.84 36.55
N ALA A 310 14.40 10.04 36.83
CA ALA A 310 14.35 9.16 38.00
C ALA A 310 15.47 8.09 37.98
N GLN A 311 15.94 7.71 36.80
CA GLN A 311 17.07 6.78 36.60
C GLN A 311 18.45 7.48 36.63
N GLY A 312 18.50 8.79 36.87
CA GLY A 312 19.73 9.58 36.87
C GLY A 312 20.25 9.96 35.47
N LYS A 313 19.48 9.72 34.42
CA LYS A 313 19.80 10.05 33.02
C LYS A 313 19.26 11.43 32.62
N SER A 314 19.64 12.46 33.37
CA SER A 314 19.05 13.80 33.21
C SER A 314 19.31 14.44 31.85
N ALA A 315 20.45 14.14 31.19
CA ALA A 315 20.75 14.66 29.86
C ALA A 315 19.74 14.13 28.81
N GLU A 316 19.55 12.80 28.75
CA GLU A 316 18.55 12.17 27.87
C GLU A 316 17.13 12.65 28.23
N GLY A 317 16.80 12.75 29.53
CA GLY A 317 15.51 13.26 29.97
C GLY A 317 15.23 14.70 29.50
N ASN A 318 16.23 15.57 29.49
CA ASN A 318 16.09 16.95 29.00
C ASN A 318 15.77 17.01 27.50
N GLU A 319 16.32 16.10 26.68
CA GLU A 319 15.99 16.03 25.26
C GLU A 319 14.50 15.74 25.05
N TYR A 320 13.94 14.83 25.84
CA TYR A 320 12.51 14.53 25.81
C TYR A 320 11.62 15.67 26.34
N LEU A 321 12.09 16.47 27.30
CA LEU A 321 11.36 17.67 27.71
C LEU A 321 11.25 18.70 26.58
N VAL A 322 12.32 18.87 25.79
CA VAL A 322 12.30 19.76 24.61
C VAL A 322 11.27 19.27 23.59
N LEU A 323 11.23 17.96 23.31
CA LEU A 323 10.22 17.37 22.42
C LEU A 323 8.80 17.51 22.97
N ALA A 324 8.62 17.35 24.28
CA ALA A 324 7.33 17.55 24.93
C ALA A 324 6.84 19.00 24.79
N GLN A 325 7.75 19.96 25.00
CA GLN A 325 7.45 21.39 24.87
C GLN A 325 7.06 21.76 23.44
N ASP A 326 7.82 21.31 22.43
CA ASP A 326 7.48 21.54 21.01
C ASP A 326 6.07 20.99 20.67
N ALA A 327 5.73 19.80 21.15
CA ALA A 327 4.40 19.23 20.94
C ALA A 327 3.30 20.06 21.62
N TYR A 328 3.50 20.53 22.85
CA TYR A 328 2.52 21.38 23.53
C TYR A 328 2.37 22.76 22.89
N GLU A 329 3.45 23.35 22.39
CA GLU A 329 3.43 24.62 21.65
C GLU A 329 2.62 24.49 20.35
N LYS A 330 2.83 23.41 19.59
CA LYS A 330 2.01 23.09 18.41
C LYS A 330 0.54 22.88 18.77
N ALA A 331 0.26 22.20 19.88
CA ALA A 331 -1.12 22.02 20.36
C ALA A 331 -1.81 23.37 20.67
N ALA A 332 -1.09 24.33 21.27
CA ALA A 332 -1.59 25.65 21.60
C ALA A 332 -1.85 26.49 20.34
N ALA A 333 -0.90 26.54 19.41
CA ALA A 333 -1.03 27.25 18.14
C ALA A 333 -2.28 26.81 17.36
N HIS A 334 -2.57 25.51 17.33
CA HIS A 334 -3.79 25.01 16.68
C HIS A 334 -5.09 25.47 17.35
N ARG A 335 -5.14 25.57 18.68
CA ARG A 335 -6.34 26.07 19.38
C ARG A 335 -6.58 27.54 19.10
N GLU A 336 -5.52 28.34 19.09
CA GLU A 336 -5.60 29.76 18.79
C GLU A 336 -6.10 29.99 17.36
N ASN A 337 -5.56 29.25 16.39
CA ASN A 337 -6.01 29.31 14.99
C ASN A 337 -7.48 28.87 14.83
N ALA A 338 -7.91 27.83 15.55
CA ALA A 338 -9.31 27.39 15.55
C ALA A 338 -10.25 28.42 16.21
N ALA A 339 -9.81 29.10 17.27
CA ALA A 339 -10.57 30.15 17.95
C ALA A 339 -10.74 31.40 17.07
N VAL A 340 -9.70 31.80 16.33
CA VAL A 340 -9.77 32.93 15.38
C VAL A 340 -10.73 32.63 14.23
N ASN A 341 -10.66 31.44 13.65
CA ASN A 341 -11.52 31.05 12.52
C ASN A 341 -13.01 30.88 12.91
N SER A 342 -13.28 30.42 14.14
CA SER A 342 -14.65 30.32 14.67
C SER A 342 -15.21 31.69 15.11
N GLY A 343 -14.36 32.59 15.61
CA GLY A 343 -14.72 33.98 15.92
C GLY A 343 -15.03 34.82 14.68
N ALA A 344 -14.26 34.66 13.60
CA ALA A 344 -14.53 35.31 12.32
C ALA A 344 -15.88 34.85 11.72
N SER A 345 -16.21 33.56 11.80
CA SER A 345 -17.48 33.01 11.30
C SER A 345 -18.70 33.48 12.10
N ARG A 346 -18.55 33.80 13.40
CA ARG A 346 -19.62 34.40 14.21
C ARG A 346 -19.78 35.91 13.98
N SER A 347 -18.72 36.61 13.60
CA SER A 347 -18.76 38.05 13.31
C SER A 347 -19.57 38.37 12.05
N THR A 348 -19.52 37.52 11.02
CA THR A 348 -20.27 37.73 9.78
C THR A 348 -21.78 37.50 9.94
N VAL A 349 -22.20 36.64 10.87
CA VAL A 349 -23.64 36.40 11.15
C VAL A 349 -24.24 37.53 12.01
N ALA A 350 -23.43 38.19 12.85
CA ALA A 350 -23.89 39.31 13.66
C ALA A 350 -24.01 40.65 12.90
N GLN A 351 -23.49 40.75 11.66
CA GLN A 351 -23.57 41.98 10.84
C GLN A 351 -24.74 42.03 9.84
N VAL A 352 -25.58 40.99 9.73
CA VAL A 352 -26.74 40.98 8.80
C VAL A 352 -28.06 41.46 9.47
N HIS A 353 -28.07 41.76 10.77
CA HIS A 353 -29.25 42.27 11.48
C HIS A 353 -29.03 43.59 12.23
N ALA A 354 -28.34 44.55 11.60
CA ALA A 354 -28.41 45.95 12.00
C ALA A 354 -28.95 46.79 10.83
N VAL A 355 -30.27 46.87 10.74
CA VAL A 355 -30.99 47.82 9.87
C VAL A 355 -30.70 49.24 10.35
N PRO A 356 -30.28 50.18 9.49
CA PRO A 356 -30.27 51.59 9.84
C PRO A 356 -31.69 52.17 9.69
N ASN A 357 -32.19 52.77 10.75
CA ASN A 357 -33.33 53.68 10.73
C ASN A 357 -32.95 54.95 9.96
N GLU A 358 -33.64 55.24 8.85
CA GLU A 358 -33.75 56.59 8.31
C GLU A 358 -35.18 57.13 8.54
N PRO A 359 -35.34 58.40 8.95
CA PRO A 359 -36.63 59.05 9.04
C PRO A 359 -36.95 59.93 7.82
N VAL A 360 -38.19 59.77 7.35
CA VAL A 360 -39.21 60.83 7.10
C VAL A 360 -39.21 61.64 5.78
N ASN A 361 -40.36 61.46 5.11
CA ASN A 361 -41.20 62.36 4.30
C ASN A 361 -40.94 62.60 2.80
N GLY A 362 -42.02 62.36 2.02
CA GLY A 362 -42.37 63.20 0.87
C GLY A 362 -43.16 62.55 -0.27
N SER A 363 -44.48 62.43 -0.09
CA SER A 363 -45.58 62.62 -1.09
C SER A 363 -45.63 61.88 -2.44
N GLU A 364 -46.81 61.25 -2.66
CA GLU A 364 -47.61 61.18 -3.92
C GLU A 364 -47.04 60.33 -5.08
N THR A 365 -47.77 59.48 -5.81
CA THR A 365 -49.22 59.34 -6.07
C THR A 365 -49.48 57.97 -6.75
N ASP A 366 -50.67 57.44 -6.49
CA ASP A 366 -51.56 56.68 -7.40
C ASP A 366 -51.25 55.28 -7.97
N SER A 367 -52.27 54.43 -7.77
CA SER A 367 -52.91 53.54 -8.77
C SER A 367 -52.15 52.25 -9.14
N ASP A 368 -52.75 51.07 -9.27
CA ASP A 368 -54.13 50.63 -9.07
C ASP A 368 -54.11 49.08 -9.06
N THR A 369 -55.05 48.50 -8.34
CA THR A 369 -55.82 47.27 -8.64
C THR A 369 -55.16 45.96 -9.19
N VAL A 370 -55.32 44.91 -8.36
CA VAL A 370 -56.19 43.72 -8.60
C VAL A 370 -55.65 42.44 -9.28
N ASN A 371 -55.70 41.40 -8.44
CA ASN A 371 -56.23 40.03 -8.61
C ASN A 371 -55.45 38.90 -9.28
N GLN A 372 -55.35 37.85 -8.45
CA GLN A 372 -55.71 36.44 -8.70
C GLN A 372 -54.80 35.66 -9.64
N ARG A 373 -54.61 34.35 -9.51
CA ARG A 373 -55.05 33.26 -8.60
C ARG A 373 -53.96 32.20 -8.84
N SER A 374 -53.50 31.47 -7.82
CA SER A 374 -53.94 30.08 -7.52
C SER A 374 -53.88 29.17 -8.77
N SER A 375 -53.24 28.00 -8.82
CA SER A 375 -52.95 27.03 -7.77
C SER A 375 -52.02 25.94 -8.35
N SER A 376 -51.26 25.28 -7.47
CA SER A 376 -51.03 23.82 -7.39
C SER A 376 -51.11 22.94 -8.66
N HIS A 377 -50.09 22.10 -8.88
CA HIS A 377 -50.25 20.66 -8.70
C HIS A 377 -48.90 19.95 -8.56
N SER A 378 -48.91 18.96 -7.67
CA SER A 378 -47.81 18.11 -7.20
C SER A 378 -47.67 16.85 -8.11
N PRO A 379 -46.97 15.76 -7.71
CA PRO A 379 -45.92 15.16 -8.53
C PRO A 379 -46.28 13.73 -9.01
N SER A 380 -45.34 13.12 -9.72
CA SER A 380 -45.13 11.66 -9.72
C SER A 380 -43.64 11.39 -9.76
#